data_AF-A0A382WKU6-F1
#
_entry.id   AF-A0A382WKU6-F1
#
_cell.length_a   1.000
_cell.length_b   1.000
_cell.length_c   1.000
_cell.angle_alpha   90.00
_cell.angle_beta   90.00
_cell.angle_gamma   90.00
#
_symmetry.space_group_name_H-M   'P 1'
#
loop_
_entity.id
_entity.type
_entity.pdbx_description
1 polymer ?
#
loop_
_entity_poly.entity_id
_entity_poly.type
_entity_poly.pdbx_seq_one_letter_code
_entity_poly.pdbx_strand_id
1 'polypeptide(L)'
;DGLEVKAIPGDAGDLLIWHRLLAHGNGHNRSNVPRLAQYITMSPAHFEDEDTREARVASWKEVRPMANWPGDRRGWEADHYSPATLTDLGKKLLGVVAWT
;
A
#
# COMPACT_ATOMS: atom_id res chain seq x y z
N ASP A 1 -22.38 24.63 -3.36
CA ASP A 1 -22.61 23.20 -3.63
C ASP A 1 -21.30 22.43 -3.68
N GLY A 2 -21.28 21.16 -3.27
CA GLY A 2 -20.09 20.29 -3.34
C GLY A 2 -19.19 20.23 -2.08
N LEU A 3 -19.58 20.89 -0.98
CA LEU A 3 -18.82 20.92 0.28
C LEU A 3 -19.43 20.02 1.38
N GLU A 4 -20.45 19.23 1.03
CA GLU A 4 -21.10 18.33 1.96
C GLU A 4 -20.20 17.12 2.26
N VAL A 5 -19.91 16.89 3.54
CA VAL A 5 -19.21 15.69 3.98
C VAL A 5 -20.15 14.49 3.92
N LYS A 6 -19.79 13.47 3.13
CA LYS A 6 -20.57 12.24 2.98
C LYS A 6 -19.81 11.04 3.52
N ALA A 7 -20.50 10.25 4.33
CA ALA A 7 -19.98 8.95 4.73
C ALA A 7 -20.10 7.97 3.55
N ILE A 8 -19.01 7.30 3.21
CA ILE A 8 -18.98 6.29 2.16
C ILE A 8 -19.10 4.91 2.83
N PRO A 9 -20.16 4.12 2.53
CA PRO A 9 -20.28 2.76 3.03
C PRO A 9 -19.27 1.83 2.32
N GLY A 10 -18.96 0.70 2.94
CA GLY A 10 -18.15 -0.34 2.32
C GLY A 10 -18.19 -1.63 3.14
N ASP A 11 -18.22 -2.75 2.44
CA ASP A 11 -18.16 -4.09 2.99
C ASP A 11 -16.74 -4.69 2.84
N ALA A 12 -16.50 -5.80 3.53
CA ALA A 12 -15.21 -6.49 3.41
C ALA A 12 -14.98 -6.95 1.96
N GLY A 13 -13.91 -6.45 1.35
CA GLY A 13 -13.55 -6.72 -0.05
C GLY A 13 -13.82 -5.56 -1.01
N ASP A 14 -14.55 -4.53 -0.58
CA ASP A 14 -14.76 -3.34 -1.39
C ASP A 14 -13.48 -2.53 -1.59
N LEU A 15 -13.34 -1.96 -2.78
CA LEU A 15 -12.24 -1.06 -3.13
C LEU A 15 -12.75 0.37 -3.28
N LEU A 16 -12.34 1.25 -2.37
CA LEU A 16 -12.62 2.68 -2.44
C LEU A 16 -11.47 3.41 -3.13
N ILE A 17 -11.77 4.08 -4.25
CA ILE A 17 -10.82 4.92 -5.00
C ILE A 17 -11.31 6.36 -4.94
N TRP A 18 -10.41 7.30 -4.62
CA TRP A 18 -10.69 8.72 -4.63
C TRP A 18 -9.54 9.50 -5.25
N HIS A 19 -9.85 10.69 -5.76
CA HIS A 19 -8.86 11.60 -6.28
C HIS A 19 -8.03 12.19 -5.13
N ARG A 20 -6.70 12.28 -5.29
CA ARG A 20 -5.80 12.79 -4.23
C ARG A 20 -6.09 14.21 -3.74
N LEU A 21 -6.79 15.02 -4.54
CA LEU A 21 -7.20 16.39 -4.17
C LEU A 21 -8.56 16.45 -3.45
N LEU A 22 -9.25 15.33 -3.29
CA LEU A 22 -10.51 15.29 -2.55
C LEU A 22 -10.21 15.45 -1.05
N ALA A 23 -10.84 16.40 -0.38
CA ALA A 23 -10.78 16.48 1.08
C ALA A 23 -11.44 15.23 1.68
N HIS A 24 -10.67 14.47 2.47
CA HIS A 24 -11.13 13.20 3.05
C HIS A 24 -10.51 13.00 4.44
N GLY A 25 -11.11 12.10 5.21
CA GLY A 25 -10.62 11.75 6.54
C GLY A 25 -11.40 10.61 7.15
N ASN A 26 -10.88 10.08 8.24
CA ASN A 26 -11.53 9.01 8.98
C ASN A 26 -12.65 9.58 9.86
N GLY A 27 -13.88 9.13 9.65
CA GLY A 27 -14.98 9.39 10.58
C GLY A 27 -14.79 8.62 11.90
N HIS A 28 -15.38 9.13 12.98
CA HIS A 28 -15.39 8.51 14.31
C HIS A 28 -15.89 7.05 14.23
N ASN A 29 -15.13 6.11 14.78
CA ASN A 29 -15.56 4.72 14.88
C ASN A 29 -16.62 4.60 15.98
N ARG A 30 -17.87 4.31 15.59
CA ARG A 30 -19.01 4.13 16.51
C ARG A 30 -19.31 2.66 16.83
N SER A 31 -18.54 1.73 16.28
CA SER A 31 -18.75 0.30 16.49
C SER A 31 -17.92 -0.23 17.66
N ASN A 32 -18.29 -1.40 18.16
CA ASN A 32 -17.55 -2.14 19.20
C ASN A 32 -16.45 -3.05 18.62
N VAL A 33 -16.16 -2.94 17.31
CA VAL A 33 -15.15 -3.76 16.62
C VAL A 33 -14.16 -2.86 15.84
N PRO A 34 -12.94 -3.35 15.56
CA PRO A 34 -12.01 -2.62 14.71
C PRO A 34 -12.52 -2.47 13.28
N ARG A 35 -12.29 -1.29 12.69
CA ARG A 35 -12.42 -1.06 11.25
C ARG A 35 -11.03 -1.14 10.62
N LEU A 36 -10.80 -2.16 9.80
CA LEU A 36 -9.54 -2.38 9.11
C LEU A 36 -9.69 -2.00 7.62
N ALA A 37 -8.66 -1.36 7.08
CA ALA A 37 -8.53 -1.07 5.66
C ALA A 37 -7.07 -1.23 5.26
N GLN A 38 -6.83 -1.77 4.06
CA GLN A 38 -5.51 -1.81 3.46
C GLN A 38 -5.39 -0.66 2.46
N TYR A 39 -4.47 0.26 2.70
CA TYR A 39 -4.17 1.32 1.74
C TYR A 39 -3.33 0.74 0.60
N ILE A 40 -3.82 0.89 -0.62
CA ILE A 40 -3.10 0.57 -1.85
C ILE A 40 -2.85 1.90 -2.58
N THR A 41 -1.59 2.31 -2.67
CA THR A 41 -1.24 3.48 -3.45
C THR A 41 -1.08 3.09 -4.92
N MET A 42 -1.64 3.90 -5.81
CA MET A 42 -1.44 3.78 -7.25
C MET A 42 -0.53 4.92 -7.70
N SER A 43 0.60 4.57 -8.27
CA SER A 43 1.51 5.52 -8.91
C SER A 43 1.97 4.95 -10.24
N PRO A 44 2.20 5.79 -11.26
CA PRO A 44 2.84 5.34 -12.48
C PRO A 44 4.14 4.61 -12.14
N ALA A 45 4.37 3.50 -12.84
CA ALA A 45 5.61 2.78 -12.67
C ALA A 45 6.71 3.53 -13.44
N HIS A 46 7.61 4.16 -12.69
CA HIS A 46 8.83 4.77 -13.21
C HIS A 46 9.89 3.68 -13.34
N PHE A 47 9.93 2.99 -14.48
CA PHE A 47 10.86 1.87 -14.69
C PHE A 47 12.27 2.33 -15.01
N GLU A 48 12.40 3.56 -15.52
CA GLU A 48 13.66 4.26 -15.78
C GLU A 48 14.40 4.66 -14.50
N ASP A 49 13.72 4.68 -13.35
CA ASP A 49 14.30 4.96 -12.04
C ASP A 49 14.72 3.65 -11.37
N GLU A 50 15.93 3.21 -11.71
CA GLU A 50 16.51 1.95 -11.20
C GLU A 50 16.73 1.99 -9.68
N ASP A 51 17.15 3.12 -9.11
CA ASP A 51 17.38 3.25 -7.66
C ASP A 51 16.08 3.03 -6.89
N THR A 52 14.98 3.66 -7.31
CA THR A 52 13.68 3.46 -6.66
C THR A 52 13.15 2.04 -6.91
N ARG A 53 13.40 1.45 -8.09
CA ARG A 53 13.05 0.06 -8.38
C ARG A 53 13.79 -0.91 -7.45
N GLU A 54 15.09 -0.78 -7.32
CA GLU A 54 15.93 -1.61 -6.45
C GLU A 54 15.50 -1.48 -4.99
N ALA A 55 15.21 -0.25 -4.51
CA ALA A 55 14.71 -0.01 -3.17
C ALA A 55 13.37 -0.73 -2.89
N ARG A 56 12.44 -0.73 -3.85
CA ARG A 56 11.17 -1.48 -3.73
C ARG A 56 11.39 -2.99 -3.69
N VAL A 57 12.27 -3.51 -4.55
CA VAL A 57 12.59 -4.94 -4.60
C VAL A 57 13.27 -5.39 -3.30
N ALA A 58 14.22 -4.60 -2.77
CA ALA A 58 14.88 -4.87 -1.50
C ALA A 58 13.89 -4.86 -0.33
N SER A 59 13.01 -3.85 -0.27
CA SER A 59 11.94 -3.75 0.74
C SER A 59 11.07 -5.01 0.80
N TRP A 60 10.65 -5.55 -0.35
CA TRP A 60 9.90 -6.81 -0.41
C TRP A 60 10.75 -8.01 0.04
N LYS A 61 11.99 -8.12 -0.47
CA LYS A 61 12.87 -9.27 -0.21
C LYS A 61 13.32 -9.35 1.24
N GLU A 62 13.44 -8.21 1.91
CA GLU A 62 13.88 -8.12 3.30
C GLU A 62 12.70 -7.96 4.27
N VAL A 63 11.47 -7.78 3.78
CA VAL A 63 10.28 -7.53 4.60
C VAL A 63 10.49 -6.29 5.50
N ARG A 64 11.05 -5.23 4.90
CA ARG A 64 11.41 -3.98 5.58
C ARG A 64 10.80 -2.78 4.84
N PRO A 65 10.48 -1.67 5.54
CA PRO A 65 10.02 -0.46 4.88
C PRO A 65 11.12 0.13 3.98
N MET A 66 10.72 0.89 2.94
CA MET A 66 11.65 1.77 2.23
C MET A 66 12.10 2.93 3.14
N ALA A 67 13.26 3.54 2.83
CA ALA A 67 13.92 4.55 3.68
C ALA A 67 13.04 5.73 4.15
N ASN A 68 12.02 6.10 3.35
CA ASN A 68 11.13 7.23 3.64
C ASN A 68 9.94 6.84 4.54
N TRP A 69 9.87 5.59 5.00
CA TRP A 69 8.79 5.06 5.82
C TRP A 69 9.32 4.59 7.17
N PRO A 70 8.69 4.95 8.30
CA PRO A 70 9.21 4.65 9.63
C PRO A 70 9.23 3.15 9.95
N GLY A 71 8.31 2.38 9.36
CA GLY A 71 8.10 0.95 9.63
C GLY A 71 7.84 0.60 11.09
N ASP A 72 7.89 -0.70 11.39
CA ASP A 72 7.83 -1.19 12.77
C ASP A 72 9.23 -1.19 13.41
N ARG A 73 9.41 -0.34 14.43
CA ARG A 73 10.68 -0.23 15.19
C ARG A 73 11.09 -1.53 15.88
N ARG A 74 10.17 -2.47 16.09
CA ARG A 74 10.46 -3.78 16.69
C ARG A 74 11.04 -4.77 15.69
N GLY A 75 10.98 -4.46 14.40
CA GLY A 75 11.40 -5.37 13.34
C GLY A 75 10.49 -6.59 13.16
N TRP A 76 9.30 -6.59 13.77
CA TRP A 76 8.46 -7.78 13.92
C TRP A 76 8.19 -8.50 12.61
N GLU A 77 7.86 -7.76 11.55
CA GLU A 77 7.47 -8.36 10.28
C GLU A 77 8.62 -9.16 9.63
N ALA A 78 9.83 -8.61 9.52
CA ALA A 78 10.93 -9.38 8.92
C ALA A 78 11.44 -10.52 9.80
N ASP A 79 11.25 -10.42 11.11
CA ASP A 79 11.74 -11.43 12.04
C ASP A 79 10.79 -12.64 12.11
N HIS A 80 9.52 -12.46 11.73
CA HIS A 80 8.49 -13.49 11.86
C HIS A 80 7.86 -13.93 10.52
N TYR A 81 8.06 -13.18 9.44
CA TYR A 81 7.52 -13.51 8.13
C TYR A 81 8.60 -13.62 7.07
N SER A 82 8.35 -14.50 6.10
CA SER A 82 9.12 -14.55 4.86
C SER A 82 8.53 -13.61 3.82
N PRO A 83 9.31 -13.18 2.80
CA PRO A 83 8.80 -12.39 1.69
C PRO A 83 7.58 -13.04 1.05
N ALA A 84 6.59 -12.21 0.70
CA ALA A 84 5.40 -12.70 0.02
C ALA A 84 5.77 -13.42 -1.28
N THR A 85 5.18 -14.60 -1.52
CA THR A 85 5.37 -15.31 -2.80
C THR A 85 4.67 -14.55 -3.91
N LEU A 86 5.44 -14.08 -4.90
CA LEU A 86 4.90 -13.30 -6.01
C LEU A 86 4.41 -14.22 -7.14
N THR A 87 3.24 -13.91 -7.67
CA THR A 87 2.78 -14.41 -8.98
C THR A 87 3.65 -13.83 -10.09
N ASP A 88 3.52 -14.35 -11.32
CA ASP A 88 4.27 -13.81 -12.45
C ASP A 88 3.92 -12.34 -12.75
N LEU A 89 2.64 -11.97 -12.60
CA LEU A 89 2.23 -10.57 -12.66
C LEU A 89 2.82 -9.76 -11.50
N GLY A 90 2.84 -10.29 -10.28
CA GLY A 90 3.44 -9.63 -9.11
C GLY A 90 4.93 -9.34 -9.29
N LYS A 91 5.67 -10.27 -9.90
CA LYS A 91 7.10 -10.06 -10.24
C LYS A 91 7.29 -8.90 -11.21
N LYS A 92 6.41 -8.77 -12.22
CA LYS A 92 6.44 -7.65 -13.18
C LYS A 92 6.05 -6.31 -12.54
N LEU A 93 4.97 -6.30 -11.75
CA LEU A 93 4.50 -5.10 -11.04
C LEU A 93 5.53 -4.57 -10.04
N LEU A 94 6.21 -5.46 -9.30
CA LEU A 94 7.27 -5.06 -8.37
C LEU A 94 8.55 -4.59 -9.10
N GLY A 95 8.77 -5.08 -10.32
CA GLY A 95 9.95 -4.80 -11.13
C GLY A 95 11.07 -5.85 -11.01
N VAL A 96 10.81 -7.00 -10.37
CA VAL A 96 11.77 -8.13 -10.34
C VAL A 96 12.03 -8.66 -11.76
N VAL A 97 10.98 -8.69 -12.59
CA VAL A 97 11.04 -9.09 -14.00
C VAL A 97 10.62 -7.89 -14.84
N ALA A 98 11.37 -7.58 -15.90
CA ALA A 98 11.06 -6.47 -16.80
C ALA A 98 9.78 -6.72 -17.62
N TRP A 99 9.14 -5.64 -18.04
CA TRP A 99 8.05 -5.64 -19.03
C TRP A 99 8.66 -5.73 -20.44
N THR A 100 9.19 -6.89 -20.79
CA THR A 100 9.55 -7.20 -22.18
C THR A 100 8.30 -7.38 -23.03
#